data_AF-A0A971ZGK8-F1
#
_entry.id   AF-A0A971ZGK8-F1
#
_cell.length_a   1.000
_cell.length_b   1.000
_cell.length_c   1.000
_cell.angle_alpha   90.00
_cell.angle_beta   90.00
_cell.angle_gamma   90.00
#
_symmetry.space_group_name_H-M   'P 1'
#
loop_
_entity.id
_entity.type
_entity.pdbx_description
1 polymer ?
#
loop_
_entity_poly.entity_id
_entity_poly.type
_entity_poly.pdbx_seq_one_letter_code
_entity_poly.pdbx_strand_id
1 'polypeptide(L)'
;TTEAEFLVKDLEPDTLYDFRVRALNQYGASIGDATVRVRTLTVRQDTKLGEKEDRLDREEDKIRREGKEEFNNDTVRIFLGENTLRRGLVSLTQSKYNKINSFTISIPVEFVRTNRELTIREGTLILELNLRDLYTQDVRRNDKGNKDAYVNIHIERISEGHIPRGKRLASKAYEVSFDYQYGKNTLAINKLENPAKVTLVQDKKAYPNTKNTKLYIFNREKGDYQPQSSTWANINTSGRFILLSDR
;
A
#
# COMPACT_ATOMS: atom_id res chain seq x y z
N THR A 1 -39.97 -25.88 24.14
CA THR A 1 -40.07 -26.12 22.68
C THR A 1 -39.20 -25.10 21.97
N THR A 2 -37.90 -25.34 21.90
CA THR A 2 -36.90 -24.49 21.24
C THR A 2 -36.13 -25.24 20.14
N GLU A 3 -36.43 -26.53 19.95
CA GLU A 3 -35.74 -27.42 18.99
C GLU A 3 -36.25 -27.31 17.54
N ALA A 4 -37.27 -26.49 17.27
CA ALA A 4 -37.90 -26.37 15.96
C ALA A 4 -37.65 -25.02 15.25
N GLU A 5 -36.63 -24.27 15.68
CA GLU A 5 -36.24 -22.99 15.07
C GLU A 5 -34.87 -23.09 14.42
N PHE A 6 -34.70 -22.49 13.24
CA PHE A 6 -33.43 -22.44 12.52
C PHE A 6 -33.15 -21.02 12.04
N LEU A 7 -32.01 -20.45 12.42
CA LEU A 7 -31.58 -19.13 11.97
C LEU A 7 -30.81 -19.25 10.66
N VAL A 8 -31.44 -18.83 9.57
CA VAL A 8 -30.78 -18.66 8.27
C VAL A 8 -30.02 -17.33 8.27
N LYS A 9 -28.73 -17.36 7.91
CA LYS A 9 -27.85 -16.19 7.88
C LYS A 9 -27.43 -15.86 6.45
N ASP A 10 -26.83 -14.68 6.26
CA ASP A 10 -26.20 -14.22 5.01
C ASP A 10 -27.16 -14.15 3.81
N LEU A 11 -28.41 -13.75 4.06
CA LEU A 11 -29.40 -13.48 3.01
C LEU A 11 -29.25 -12.05 2.47
N GLU A 12 -29.40 -11.88 1.17
CA GLU A 12 -29.42 -10.54 0.53
C GLU A 12 -30.63 -9.71 1.02
N PRO A 13 -30.47 -8.39 1.27
CA PRO A 13 -31.57 -7.51 1.68
C PRO A 13 -32.60 -7.30 0.55
N ASP A 14 -33.83 -6.93 0.92
CA ASP A 14 -34.99 -6.74 0.01
C ASP A 14 -35.20 -7.88 -1.01
N THR A 15 -34.84 -9.11 -0.62
CA THR A 15 -34.86 -10.28 -1.50
C THR A 15 -35.88 -11.29 -1.01
N LEU A 16 -36.64 -11.85 -1.94
CA LEU A 16 -37.68 -12.83 -1.67
C LEU A 16 -37.07 -14.23 -1.63
N TYR A 17 -37.22 -14.93 -0.51
CA TYR A 17 -36.76 -16.31 -0.33
C TYR A 17 -37.95 -17.24 -0.06
N ASP A 18 -37.89 -18.44 -0.63
CA ASP A 18 -38.82 -19.54 -0.37
C ASP A 18 -38.12 -20.63 0.44
N PHE A 19 -38.48 -20.78 1.71
CA PHE A 19 -37.95 -21.81 2.60
C PHE A 19 -38.86 -23.03 2.60
N ARG A 20 -38.30 -24.21 2.35
CA ARG A 20 -39.00 -25.49 2.41
C ARG A 20 -38.43 -26.37 3.49
N VAL A 21 -39.29 -26.89 4.36
CA VAL A 21 -38.91 -27.80 5.46
C VAL A 21 -39.63 -29.13 5.30
N ARG A 22 -38.87 -30.23 5.42
CA ARG A 22 -39.37 -31.61 5.44
C ARG A 22 -38.86 -32.35 6.67
N ALA A 23 -39.75 -33.08 7.33
CA ALA A 23 -39.37 -33.98 8.41
C ALA A 23 -38.76 -35.27 7.83
N LEU A 24 -37.71 -35.79 8.48
CA LEU A 24 -37.05 -37.04 8.13
C LEU A 24 -37.07 -37.97 9.36
N ASN A 25 -37.49 -39.23 9.18
CA ASN A 25 -37.38 -40.27 10.19
C ASN A 25 -36.57 -41.48 9.65
N GLN A 26 -36.41 -42.52 10.46
CA GLN A 26 -35.65 -43.73 10.08
C GLN A 26 -36.22 -44.50 8.87
N TYR A 27 -37.46 -44.23 8.48
CA TYR A 27 -38.14 -44.87 7.35
C TYR A 27 -38.20 -43.98 6.10
N GLY A 28 -37.79 -42.71 6.19
CA GLY A 28 -37.72 -41.79 5.07
C GLY A 28 -38.24 -40.38 5.36
N ALA A 29 -38.39 -39.60 4.30
CA ALA A 29 -38.90 -38.23 4.37
C ALA A 29 -40.44 -38.21 4.41
N SER A 30 -40.99 -37.22 5.10
CA SER A 30 -42.40 -36.85 5.08
C SER A 30 -42.91 -36.63 3.65
N ILE A 31 -44.15 -37.05 3.39
CA ILE A 31 -44.86 -36.83 2.12
C ILE A 31 -45.18 -35.33 1.91
N GLY A 32 -45.44 -34.59 2.99
CA GLY A 32 -45.70 -33.15 2.94
C GLY A 32 -44.48 -32.31 3.26
N ASP A 33 -44.38 -31.14 2.63
CA ASP A 33 -43.46 -30.06 3.01
C ASP A 33 -44.22 -28.80 3.43
N ALA A 34 -43.63 -28.08 4.38
CA ALA A 34 -44.05 -26.73 4.72
C ALA A 34 -43.20 -25.75 3.89
N THR A 35 -43.86 -24.90 3.10
CA THR A 35 -43.20 -23.80 2.37
C THR A 35 -43.58 -22.47 3.01
N VAL A 36 -42.60 -21.62 3.29
CA VAL A 36 -42.81 -20.25 3.74
C VAL A 36 -42.07 -19.32 2.80
N ARG A 37 -42.78 -18.31 2.29
CA ARG A 37 -42.23 -17.25 1.44
C ARG A 37 -42.06 -16.00 2.28
N VAL A 38 -40.82 -15.51 2.41
CA VAL A 38 -40.49 -14.32 3.21
C VAL A 38 -39.60 -13.40 2.39
N ARG A 39 -39.83 -12.10 2.47
CA ARG A 39 -38.92 -11.09 1.95
C ARG A 39 -38.04 -10.59 3.08
N THR A 40 -36.73 -10.54 2.88
CA THR A 40 -35.81 -9.94 3.85
C THR A 40 -36.10 -8.44 3.98
N LEU A 41 -35.76 -7.86 5.14
CA LEU A 41 -35.94 -6.43 5.36
C LEU A 41 -35.12 -5.63 4.34
N THR A 42 -35.62 -4.46 3.96
CA THR A 42 -34.79 -3.48 3.25
C THR A 42 -33.70 -2.96 4.19
N VAL A 43 -32.59 -2.45 3.63
CA VAL A 43 -31.50 -1.79 4.38
C VAL A 43 -32.02 -0.73 5.36
N ARG A 44 -33.09 -0.01 4.98
CA ARG A 44 -33.71 1.04 5.82
C ARG A 44 -34.61 0.51 6.93
N GLN A 45 -35.14 -0.71 6.78
CA GLN A 45 -36.00 -1.34 7.78
C GLN A 45 -35.21 -2.19 8.77
N ASP A 46 -34.05 -2.72 8.35
CA ASP A 46 -33.09 -3.35 9.24
C ASP A 46 -32.17 -2.28 9.84
N THR A 47 -32.58 -1.75 11.00
CA THR A 47 -31.82 -0.72 11.72
C THR A 47 -30.38 -1.16 12.01
N LYS A 48 -30.12 -2.46 12.25
CA LYS A 48 -28.76 -2.97 12.50
C LYS A 48 -27.92 -3.01 11.24
N LEU A 49 -28.52 -3.32 10.09
CA LEU A 49 -27.82 -3.30 8.81
C LEU A 49 -27.51 -1.85 8.39
N GLY A 50 -28.49 -0.94 8.50
CA GLY A 50 -28.30 0.48 8.21
C GLY A 50 -27.25 1.13 9.12
N GLU A 51 -27.28 0.87 10.44
CA GLU A 51 -26.25 1.34 11.37
C GLU A 51 -24.85 0.82 11.01
N LYS A 52 -24.76 -0.43 10.52
CA LYS A 52 -23.50 -1.04 10.09
C LYS A 52 -22.98 -0.38 8.82
N GLU A 53 -23.82 -0.14 7.82
CA GLU A 53 -23.44 0.55 6.58
C GLU A 53 -23.01 2.00 6.87
N ASP A 54 -23.80 2.76 7.64
CA ASP A 54 -23.45 4.12 8.05
C ASP A 54 -22.10 4.18 8.79
N ARG A 55 -21.81 3.17 9.62
CA ARG A 55 -20.53 3.09 10.33
C ARG A 55 -19.38 2.82 9.35
N LEU A 56 -19.56 1.91 8.40
CA LEU A 56 -18.56 1.60 7.38
C LEU A 56 -18.28 2.82 6.50
N ASP A 57 -19.31 3.53 6.05
CA ASP A 57 -19.17 4.75 5.25
C ASP A 57 -18.40 5.84 6.01
N ARG A 58 -18.70 6.05 7.29
CA ARG A 58 -17.96 7.00 8.15
C ARG A 58 -16.51 6.59 8.34
N GLU A 59 -16.24 5.29 8.50
CA GLU A 59 -14.88 4.77 8.63
C GLU A 59 -14.10 4.92 7.32
N GLU A 60 -14.71 4.63 6.18
CA GLU A 60 -14.12 4.84 4.85
C GLU A 60 -13.78 6.32 4.63
N ASP A 61 -14.70 7.22 4.93
CA ASP A 61 -14.48 8.67 4.83
C ASP A 61 -13.34 9.14 5.74
N LYS A 62 -13.27 8.59 6.95
CA LYS A 62 -12.17 8.89 7.88
C LYS A 62 -10.84 8.41 7.32
N ILE A 63 -10.77 7.16 6.84
CA ILE A 63 -9.57 6.60 6.20
C ILE A 63 -9.17 7.42 4.97
N ARG A 64 -10.13 7.86 4.16
CA ARG A 64 -9.87 8.67 2.97
C ARG A 64 -9.29 10.04 3.31
N ARG A 65 -9.77 10.68 4.39
CA ARG A 65 -9.28 12.00 4.82
C ARG A 65 -7.95 11.92 5.55
N GLU A 66 -7.85 11.02 6.54
CA GLU A 66 -6.72 10.95 7.47
C GLU A 66 -5.62 9.98 6.99
N GLY A 67 -6.00 8.94 6.25
CA GLY A 67 -5.17 7.79 5.96
C GLY A 67 -5.30 6.70 7.01
N LYS A 68 -4.59 5.59 6.83
CA LYS A 68 -4.43 4.54 7.84
C LYS A 68 -3.06 3.87 7.70
N GLU A 69 -2.63 3.21 8.77
CA GLU A 69 -1.41 2.43 8.79
C GLU A 69 -1.74 1.00 9.19
N GLU A 70 -1.22 0.02 8.45
CA GLU A 70 -1.37 -1.40 8.71
C GLU A 70 0.01 -2.00 8.94
N PHE A 71 0.23 -2.50 10.14
CA PHE A 71 1.49 -3.14 10.54
C PHE A 71 1.39 -4.65 10.38
N ASN A 72 2.39 -5.24 9.74
CA ASN A 72 2.52 -6.69 9.62
C ASN A 72 4.00 -7.08 9.81
N ASN A 73 4.33 -7.54 11.01
CA ASN A 73 5.68 -7.92 11.43
C ASN A 73 6.74 -6.86 11.05
N ASP A 74 7.57 -7.15 10.05
CA ASP A 74 8.68 -6.29 9.58
C ASP A 74 8.28 -5.34 8.44
N THR A 75 7.00 -5.31 8.08
CA THR A 75 6.43 -4.53 6.99
C THR A 75 5.35 -3.58 7.51
N VAL A 76 5.26 -2.39 6.92
CA VAL A 76 4.14 -1.48 7.15
C VAL A 76 3.58 -0.99 5.84
N ARG A 77 2.25 -0.99 5.75
CA ARG A 77 1.51 -0.40 4.64
C ARG A 77 0.82 0.88 5.13
N ILE A 78 1.11 1.99 4.47
CA ILE A 78 0.65 3.32 4.84
C ILE A 78 -0.25 3.82 3.72
N PHE A 79 -1.54 3.89 3.99
CA PHE A 79 -2.54 4.42 3.08
C PHE A 79 -2.61 5.94 3.25
N LEU A 80 -2.22 6.68 2.22
CA LEU A 80 -2.22 8.14 2.28
C LEU A 80 -3.63 8.70 2.12
N GLY A 81 -4.09 9.42 3.14
CA GLY A 81 -5.30 10.22 3.06
C GLY A 81 -5.05 11.61 2.48
N GLU A 82 -6.15 12.30 2.16
CA GLU A 82 -6.14 13.63 1.56
C GLU A 82 -5.31 14.64 2.38
N ASN A 83 -5.40 14.63 3.71
CA ASN A 83 -4.69 15.57 4.58
C ASN A 83 -3.16 15.42 4.47
N THR A 84 -2.68 14.20 4.30
CA THR A 84 -1.24 13.95 4.12
C THR A 84 -0.79 14.32 2.72
N LEU A 85 -1.61 14.06 1.72
CA LEU A 85 -1.34 14.43 0.32
C LEU A 85 -1.39 15.94 0.08
N ARG A 86 -2.23 16.68 0.83
CA ARG A 86 -2.23 18.15 0.85
C ARG A 86 -0.95 18.73 1.45
N ARG A 87 -0.39 18.07 2.47
CA ARG A 87 0.89 18.46 3.09
C ARG A 87 2.11 18.08 2.24
N GLY A 88 1.98 17.06 1.40
CA GLY A 88 3.07 16.61 0.52
C GLY A 88 4.26 16.00 1.26
N LEU A 89 4.10 15.56 2.51
CA LEU A 89 5.20 15.04 3.34
C LEU A 89 4.79 13.77 4.09
N VAL A 90 5.58 12.71 3.93
CA VAL A 90 5.48 11.46 4.67
C VAL A 90 6.81 11.23 5.40
N SER A 91 6.76 11.17 6.73
CA SER A 91 7.95 10.98 7.56
C SER A 91 7.92 9.62 8.25
N LEU A 92 8.84 8.75 7.85
CA LEU A 92 9.02 7.37 8.33
C LEU A 92 10.15 7.24 9.36
N THR A 93 10.51 8.36 10.00
CA THR A 93 11.59 8.48 10.99
C THR A 93 11.12 8.34 12.43
N GLN A 94 9.81 8.16 12.65
CA GLN A 94 9.23 8.01 13.99
C GLN A 94 9.66 6.68 14.63
N SER A 95 9.75 6.65 15.96
CA SER A 95 10.22 5.48 16.73
C SER A 95 9.44 4.19 16.44
N LYS A 96 8.15 4.30 16.12
CA LYS A 96 7.29 3.16 15.73
C LYS A 96 7.80 2.41 14.49
N TYR A 97 8.63 3.04 13.65
CA TYR A 97 9.19 2.47 12.43
C TYR A 97 10.61 1.92 12.60
N ASN A 98 11.19 1.96 13.81
CA ASN A 98 12.60 1.59 14.00
C ASN A 98 12.90 0.14 13.62
N LYS A 99 11.97 -0.78 13.90
CA LYS A 99 12.10 -2.21 13.59
C LYS A 99 11.56 -2.60 12.21
N ILE A 100 11.00 -1.65 11.47
CA ILE A 100 10.41 -1.90 10.15
C ILE A 100 11.49 -1.74 9.08
N ASN A 101 11.56 -2.72 8.17
CA ASN A 101 12.52 -2.71 7.07
C ASN A 101 11.86 -2.48 5.72
N SER A 102 10.57 -2.79 5.55
CA SER A 102 9.83 -2.59 4.31
C SER A 102 8.62 -1.69 4.53
N PHE A 103 8.52 -0.64 3.72
CA PHE A 103 7.45 0.35 3.75
C PHE A 103 6.74 0.32 2.41
N THR A 104 5.41 0.19 2.43
CA THR A 104 4.56 0.37 1.25
C THR A 104 3.70 1.59 1.45
N ILE A 105 3.88 2.60 0.61
CA ILE A 105 3.10 3.85 0.65
C ILE A 105 2.05 3.76 -0.44
N SER A 106 0.79 3.55 -0.04
CA SER A 106 -0.34 3.36 -0.94
C SER A 106 -1.08 4.68 -1.14
N ILE A 107 -1.05 5.16 -2.37
CA ILE A 107 -1.65 6.43 -2.79
C ILE A 107 -2.92 6.11 -3.58
N PRO A 108 -4.12 6.52 -3.13
CA PRO A 108 -5.34 6.29 -3.89
C PRO A 108 -5.22 6.89 -5.29
N VAL A 109 -5.61 6.12 -6.32
CA VAL A 109 -5.38 6.49 -7.73
C VAL A 109 -5.98 7.85 -8.09
N GLU A 110 -7.08 8.25 -7.45
CA GLU A 110 -7.72 9.56 -7.63
C GLU A 110 -6.77 10.74 -7.37
N PHE A 111 -5.84 10.59 -6.41
CA PHE A 111 -4.88 11.64 -6.08
C PHE A 111 -3.65 11.61 -6.98
N VAL A 112 -3.31 10.45 -7.54
CA VAL A 112 -2.19 10.27 -8.48
C VAL A 112 -2.44 11.06 -9.76
N ARG A 113 -3.71 11.30 -10.13
CA ARG A 113 -4.09 12.14 -11.28
C ARG A 113 -3.79 13.63 -11.07
N THR A 114 -3.47 14.06 -9.85
CA THR A 114 -3.27 15.47 -9.50
C THR A 114 -1.80 15.88 -9.56
N ASN A 115 -1.54 17.12 -9.99
CA ASN A 115 -0.19 17.69 -10.00
C ASN A 115 0.19 18.15 -8.59
N ARG A 116 0.74 17.23 -7.77
CA ARG A 116 1.13 17.50 -6.39
C ARG A 116 2.48 16.86 -6.11
N GLU A 117 3.32 17.57 -5.37
CA GLU A 117 4.60 17.04 -4.91
C GLU A 117 4.40 16.18 -3.66
N LEU A 118 5.17 15.11 -3.57
CA LEU A 118 5.26 14.24 -2.42
C LEU A 118 6.72 14.00 -2.07
N THR A 119 7.05 14.30 -0.82
CA THR A 119 8.35 14.03 -0.21
C THR A 119 8.21 12.95 0.83
N ILE A 120 8.96 11.86 0.68
CA ILE A 120 9.02 10.76 1.62
C ILE A 120 10.40 10.75 2.27
N ARG A 121 10.44 10.73 3.60
CA ARG A 121 11.67 10.66 4.39
C ARG A 121 11.72 9.36 5.17
N GLU A 122 12.73 8.54 4.90
CA GLU A 122 12.98 7.27 5.57
C GLU A 122 14.45 7.28 5.99
N GLY A 123 14.75 7.31 7.30
CA GLY A 123 16.13 7.30 7.77
C GLY A 123 17.01 8.36 7.08
N THR A 124 17.95 7.91 6.25
CA THR A 124 18.82 8.77 5.42
C THR A 124 18.30 9.05 4.01
N LEU A 125 17.26 8.33 3.56
CA LEU A 125 16.62 8.48 2.27
C LEU A 125 15.61 9.63 2.27
N ILE A 126 15.68 10.45 1.23
CA ILE A 126 14.66 11.42 0.85
C ILE A 126 14.28 11.13 -0.59
N LEU A 127 13.02 10.79 -0.82
CA LEU A 127 12.43 10.60 -2.15
C LEU A 127 11.45 11.75 -2.42
N GLU A 128 11.67 12.49 -3.49
CA GLU A 128 10.85 13.62 -3.92
C GLU A 128 10.29 13.29 -5.32
N LEU A 129 8.97 13.37 -5.50
CA LEU A 129 8.32 13.09 -6.79
C LEU A 129 7.02 13.87 -6.95
N ASN A 130 6.56 14.02 -8.18
CA ASN A 130 5.20 14.47 -8.45
C ASN A 130 4.26 13.26 -8.54
N LEU A 131 3.11 13.33 -7.87
CA LEU A 131 2.10 12.27 -7.93
C LEU A 131 1.65 11.99 -9.36
N ARG A 132 1.58 13.02 -10.22
CA ARG A 132 1.20 12.86 -11.63
C ARG A 132 2.16 11.97 -12.41
N ASP A 133 3.43 11.90 -12.00
CA ASP A 133 4.44 11.11 -12.71
C ASP A 133 4.28 9.61 -12.51
N LEU A 134 3.56 9.22 -11.45
CA LEU A 134 3.14 7.86 -11.18
C LEU A 134 1.91 7.43 -12.01
N TYR A 135 1.19 8.38 -12.62
CA TYR A 135 0.01 8.10 -13.46
C TYR A 135 0.41 7.78 -14.90
N THR A 136 1.21 6.72 -15.05
CA THR A 136 1.82 6.33 -16.33
C THR A 136 0.79 5.82 -17.34
N GLN A 137 1.18 5.67 -18.61
CA GLN A 137 0.31 5.09 -19.64
C GLN A 137 -0.28 3.73 -19.23
N ASP A 138 0.49 2.88 -18.56
CA ASP A 138 0.03 1.55 -18.12
C ASP A 138 -0.99 1.65 -16.99
N VAL A 139 -0.79 2.56 -16.04
CA VAL A 139 -1.78 2.87 -14.99
C VAL A 139 -3.06 3.40 -15.63
N ARG A 140 -2.96 4.37 -16.54
CA ARG A 140 -4.09 4.99 -17.26
C ARG A 140 -4.95 3.98 -18.01
N ARG A 141 -4.35 2.96 -18.61
CA ARG A 141 -5.07 1.91 -19.35
C ARG A 141 -5.88 0.98 -18.44
N ASN A 142 -5.41 0.80 -17.20
CA ASN A 142 -6.01 -0.12 -16.23
C ASN A 142 -6.85 0.60 -15.16
N ASP A 143 -6.80 1.92 -15.12
CA ASP A 143 -7.63 2.74 -14.25
C ASP A 143 -9.07 2.82 -14.78
N LYS A 144 -9.95 2.05 -14.13
CA LYS A 144 -11.40 2.01 -14.40
C LYS A 144 -12.22 2.91 -13.46
N GLY A 145 -11.57 3.77 -12.67
CA GLY A 145 -12.25 4.58 -11.64
C GLY A 145 -12.59 3.81 -10.37
N ASN A 146 -11.92 2.69 -10.13
CA ASN A 146 -12.08 1.88 -8.93
C ASN A 146 -11.61 2.65 -7.69
N LYS A 147 -12.47 2.74 -6.66
CA LYS A 147 -12.15 3.45 -5.40
C LYS A 147 -11.06 2.77 -4.57
N ASP A 148 -10.90 1.46 -4.74
CA ASP A 148 -9.93 0.60 -4.05
C ASP A 148 -8.60 0.46 -4.82
N ALA A 149 -8.37 1.27 -5.86
CA ALA A 149 -7.14 1.24 -6.62
C ALA A 149 -6.09 2.21 -6.04
N TYR A 150 -4.86 1.72 -5.95
CA TYR A 150 -3.73 2.45 -5.36
C TYR A 150 -2.50 2.36 -6.25
N VAL A 151 -1.74 3.44 -6.34
CA VAL A 151 -0.34 3.35 -6.73
C VAL A 151 0.50 3.22 -5.47
N ASN A 152 1.34 2.19 -5.44
CA ASN A 152 2.21 1.86 -4.33
C ASN A 152 3.64 2.29 -4.62
N ILE A 153 4.28 2.90 -3.62
CA ILE A 153 5.72 3.14 -3.58
C ILE A 153 6.28 2.22 -2.51
N HIS A 154 7.18 1.32 -2.88
CA HIS A 154 7.87 0.45 -1.95
C HIS A 154 9.25 1.03 -1.63
N ILE A 155 9.59 1.04 -0.34
CA ILE A 155 10.89 1.45 0.16
C ILE A 155 11.36 0.38 1.12
N GLU A 156 12.47 -0.27 0.78
CA GLU A 156 13.06 -1.34 1.59
C GLU A 156 14.46 -0.98 2.03
N ARG A 157 14.74 -1.14 3.32
CA ARG A 157 16.10 -1.12 3.86
C ARG A 157 16.75 -2.46 3.54
N ILE A 158 17.80 -2.44 2.74
CA ILE A 158 18.52 -3.65 2.35
C ILE A 158 19.87 -3.73 3.06
N SER A 159 20.28 -4.94 3.41
CA SER A 159 21.66 -5.22 3.84
C SER A 159 22.50 -5.47 2.60
N GLU A 160 23.57 -4.70 2.42
CA GLU A 160 24.42 -4.81 1.24
C GLU A 160 25.67 -5.64 1.51
N GLY A 161 25.85 -6.69 0.71
CA GLY A 161 26.98 -7.62 0.83
C GLY A 161 28.16 -7.26 -0.07
N HIS A 162 27.93 -6.54 -1.18
CA HIS A 162 28.96 -6.22 -2.16
C HIS A 162 29.18 -4.70 -2.27
N ILE A 163 30.28 -4.24 -1.68
CA ILE A 163 30.70 -2.84 -1.75
C ILE A 163 31.92 -2.75 -2.67
N PRO A 164 31.96 -1.80 -3.63
CA PRO A 164 33.11 -1.58 -4.48
C PRO A 164 34.44 -1.47 -3.73
N ARG A 165 35.52 -1.98 -4.31
CA ARG A 165 36.86 -1.97 -3.69
C ARG A 165 37.30 -0.53 -3.38
N GLY A 166 37.89 -0.34 -2.19
CA GLY A 166 38.35 0.98 -1.73
C GLY A 166 37.24 1.88 -1.17
N LYS A 167 35.99 1.40 -1.11
CA LYS A 167 34.86 2.13 -0.51
C LYS A 167 34.43 1.54 0.83
N ARG A 168 33.68 2.34 1.59
CA ARG A 168 32.96 1.92 2.82
C ARG A 168 31.59 2.57 2.87
N LEU A 169 30.68 1.99 3.64
CA LEU A 169 29.34 2.53 3.88
C LEU A 169 29.39 3.93 4.50
N ALA A 170 28.48 4.79 4.05
CA ALA A 170 28.19 6.11 4.63
C ALA A 170 26.69 6.33 4.91
N SER A 171 25.85 5.35 4.53
CA SER A 171 24.43 5.25 4.88
C SER A 171 24.00 3.77 4.86
N LYS A 172 22.75 3.51 5.26
CA LYS A 172 22.04 2.29 4.88
C LYS A 172 21.78 2.27 3.37
N ALA A 173 21.55 1.07 2.83
CA ALA A 173 21.12 0.88 1.44
C ALA A 173 19.59 0.78 1.37
N TYR A 174 19.04 1.22 0.24
CA TYR A 174 17.62 1.30 0.00
C TYR A 174 17.25 0.73 -1.37
N GLU A 175 16.20 -0.08 -1.44
CA GLU A 175 15.53 -0.40 -2.70
C GLU A 175 14.22 0.40 -2.79
N VAL A 176 13.99 1.05 -3.93
CA VAL A 176 12.75 1.78 -4.21
C VAL A 176 12.11 1.20 -5.47
N SER A 177 10.83 0.87 -5.41
CA SER A 177 10.05 0.37 -6.54
C SER A 177 8.60 0.87 -6.51
N PHE A 178 7.88 0.67 -7.62
CA PHE A 178 6.56 1.23 -7.85
C PHE A 178 5.64 0.20 -8.48
N ASP A 179 4.39 0.11 -8.02
CA ASP A 179 3.36 -0.69 -8.69
C ASP A 179 1.98 -0.03 -8.60
N TYR A 180 1.06 -0.50 -9.44
CA TYR A 180 -0.34 -0.14 -9.42
C TYR A 180 -1.16 -1.37 -9.03
N GLN A 181 -1.91 -1.25 -7.94
CA GLN A 181 -2.83 -2.28 -7.46
C GLN A 181 -4.27 -1.89 -7.81
N TYR A 182 -5.01 -2.80 -8.42
CA TYR A 182 -6.44 -2.66 -8.70
C TYR A 182 -7.15 -3.98 -8.40
N GLY A 183 -8.04 -3.96 -7.40
CA GLY A 183 -8.59 -5.17 -6.81
C GLY A 183 -7.48 -6.09 -6.29
N LYS A 184 -7.45 -7.33 -6.78
CA LYS A 184 -6.45 -8.35 -6.42
C LYS A 184 -5.21 -8.38 -7.32
N ASN A 185 -5.21 -7.59 -8.40
CA ASN A 185 -4.12 -7.59 -9.37
C ASN A 185 -3.13 -6.48 -9.05
N THR A 186 -1.87 -6.70 -9.41
CA THR A 186 -0.80 -5.72 -9.34
C THR A 186 -0.09 -5.58 -10.69
N LEU A 187 0.37 -4.37 -10.99
CA LEU A 187 1.04 -4.02 -12.23
C LEU A 187 2.29 -3.19 -11.89
N ALA A 188 3.47 -3.73 -12.16
CA ALA A 188 4.72 -3.01 -11.91
C ALA A 188 4.81 -1.75 -12.79
N ILE A 189 5.18 -0.62 -12.17
CA ILE A 189 5.47 0.63 -12.88
C ILE A 189 6.97 0.68 -13.13
N ASN A 190 7.38 0.17 -14.29
CA ASN A 190 8.80 0.05 -14.63
C ASN A 190 9.44 1.39 -14.98
N LYS A 191 8.65 2.37 -15.43
CA LYS A 191 9.11 3.70 -15.83
C LYS A 191 8.09 4.77 -15.46
N LEU A 192 8.53 5.80 -14.74
CA LEU A 192 7.77 7.00 -14.42
C LEU A 192 7.65 7.93 -15.65
N GLU A 193 6.59 8.75 -15.70
CA GLU A 193 6.43 9.74 -16.78
C GLU A 193 7.53 10.80 -16.74
N ASN A 194 7.85 11.31 -15.54
CA ASN A 194 9.03 12.13 -15.29
C ASN A 194 9.87 11.55 -14.14
N PRO A 195 11.18 11.84 -14.09
CA PRO A 195 12.04 11.30 -13.04
C PRO A 195 11.67 11.82 -11.65
N ALA A 196 11.65 10.91 -10.67
CA ALA A 196 11.69 11.24 -9.24
C ALA A 196 13.12 11.57 -8.82
N LYS A 197 13.29 12.36 -7.76
CA LYS A 197 14.59 12.68 -7.18
C LYS A 197 14.82 11.87 -5.91
N VAL A 198 15.90 11.10 -5.89
CA VAL A 198 16.37 10.38 -4.71
C VAL A 198 17.58 11.09 -4.15
N THR A 199 17.57 11.38 -2.86
CA THR A 199 18.71 11.93 -2.11
C THR A 199 19.04 11.02 -0.93
N LEU A 200 20.33 10.71 -0.75
CA LEU A 200 20.81 10.06 0.46
C LEU A 200 21.64 11.03 1.29
N VAL A 201 21.27 11.18 2.55
CA VAL A 201 21.99 11.99 3.53
C VAL A 201 22.97 11.10 4.29
N GLN A 202 24.17 11.61 4.56
CA GLN A 202 25.17 10.88 5.34
C GLN A 202 24.71 10.70 6.80
N ASP A 203 24.71 9.45 7.28
CA ASP A 203 24.50 9.16 8.69
C ASP A 203 25.83 9.31 9.45
N LYS A 204 26.09 10.53 9.91
CA LYS A 204 27.31 10.84 10.69
C LYS A 204 27.39 10.11 12.02
N LYS A 205 26.28 9.62 12.56
CA LYS A 205 26.25 8.93 13.85
C LYS A 205 26.65 7.47 13.69
N ALA A 206 26.10 6.78 12.70
CA ALA A 206 26.47 5.40 12.38
C ALA A 206 27.81 5.31 11.64
N TYR A 207 28.15 6.33 10.83
CA TYR A 207 29.36 6.36 10.00
C TYR A 207 30.16 7.65 10.21
N PRO A 208 30.90 7.80 11.34
CA PRO A 208 31.54 9.07 11.72
C PRO A 208 32.78 9.43 10.89
N ASN A 209 33.44 8.46 10.26
CA ASN A 209 34.76 8.65 9.63
C ASN A 209 34.71 8.75 8.09
N THR A 210 33.61 9.20 7.49
CA THR A 210 33.45 9.18 6.02
C THR A 210 33.96 10.45 5.34
N LYS A 211 34.61 10.31 4.17
CA LYS A 211 35.09 11.41 3.32
C LYS A 211 34.65 11.21 1.86
N ASN A 212 34.49 12.30 1.11
CA ASN A 212 34.12 12.28 -0.32
C ASN A 212 32.88 11.43 -0.61
N THR A 213 31.88 11.57 0.24
CA THR A 213 30.66 10.77 0.22
C THR A 213 29.87 11.00 -1.08
N LYS A 214 29.52 9.92 -1.78
CA LYS A 214 28.76 9.97 -3.05
C LYS A 214 27.64 8.95 -3.04
N LEU A 215 26.56 9.25 -3.77
CA LEU A 215 25.51 8.29 -4.08
C LEU A 215 26.03 7.26 -5.06
N TYR A 216 25.67 6.01 -4.84
CA TYR A 216 25.88 4.92 -5.78
C TYR A 216 24.54 4.28 -6.09
N ILE A 217 24.35 3.93 -7.36
CA ILE A 217 23.16 3.25 -7.86
C ILE A 217 23.59 1.88 -8.36
N PHE A 218 22.88 0.83 -7.93
CA PHE A 218 23.19 -0.53 -8.36
C PHE A 218 22.85 -0.72 -9.84
N ASN A 219 23.85 -1.10 -10.64
CA ASN A 219 23.64 -1.50 -12.02
C ASN A 219 23.40 -3.01 -12.08
N ARG A 220 22.16 -3.42 -12.39
CA ARG A 220 21.76 -4.83 -12.43
C ARG A 220 22.48 -5.64 -13.52
N GLU A 221 22.84 -5.02 -14.65
CA GLU A 221 23.55 -5.70 -15.75
C GLU A 221 25.01 -6.01 -15.38
N LYS A 222 25.67 -5.07 -14.69
CA LYS A 222 27.06 -5.22 -14.24
C LYS A 222 27.18 -5.91 -12.88
N GLY A 223 26.10 -6.03 -12.13
CA GLY A 223 26.08 -6.59 -10.78
C GLY A 223 26.85 -5.75 -9.75
N ASP A 224 27.03 -4.45 -9.99
CA ASP A 224 27.84 -3.59 -9.11
C ASP A 224 27.28 -2.15 -9.01
N TYR A 225 27.65 -1.48 -7.93
CA TYR A 225 27.29 -0.09 -7.62
C TYR A 225 28.11 0.90 -8.45
N GLN A 226 27.42 1.77 -9.18
CA GLN A 226 28.05 2.81 -10.00
C GLN A 226 27.94 4.18 -9.33
N PRO A 227 29.06 4.93 -9.22
CA PRO A 227 29.08 6.22 -8.56
C PRO A 227 28.28 7.26 -9.34
N GLN A 228 27.60 8.13 -8.61
CA GLN A 228 27.03 9.37 -9.11
C GLN A 228 27.93 10.56 -8.74
N SER A 229 27.73 11.70 -9.40
CA SER A 229 28.52 12.91 -9.15
C SER A 229 28.17 13.61 -7.84
N SER A 230 27.00 13.31 -7.27
CA SER A 230 26.45 13.96 -6.07
C SER A 230 25.89 12.94 -5.07
N THR A 231 25.20 13.42 -4.03
CA THR A 231 24.46 12.59 -3.07
C THR A 231 23.00 12.39 -3.45
N TRP A 232 22.62 12.80 -4.66
CA TRP A 232 21.27 12.68 -5.19
C TRP A 232 21.31 12.24 -6.66
N ALA A 233 20.19 11.70 -7.15
CA ALA A 233 20.02 11.37 -8.56
C ALA A 233 18.55 11.46 -8.96
N ASN A 234 18.32 11.73 -10.23
CA ASN A 234 17.01 11.59 -10.84
C ASN A 234 16.85 10.15 -11.32
N ILE A 235 15.76 9.50 -10.92
CA ILE A 235 15.43 8.12 -11.24
C ILE A 235 14.11 8.10 -11.98
N ASN A 236 14.05 7.35 -13.08
CA ASN A 236 12.80 7.12 -13.80
C ASN A 236 12.31 5.69 -13.63
N THR A 237 13.06 4.80 -12.98
CA THR A 237 12.72 3.40 -12.75
C THR A 237 13.00 3.01 -11.29
N SER A 238 12.56 1.82 -10.88
CA SER A 238 13.01 1.21 -9.63
C SER A 238 14.53 1.10 -9.55
N GLY A 239 15.11 1.15 -8.35
CA GLY A 239 16.56 1.05 -8.19
C GLY A 239 17.00 0.78 -6.76
N ARG A 240 18.29 0.45 -6.60
CA ARG A 240 18.96 0.34 -5.29
C ARG A 240 19.97 1.45 -5.13
N PHE A 241 19.94 2.07 -3.96
CA PHE A 241 20.64 3.29 -3.64
C PHE A 241 21.44 3.11 -2.36
N ILE A 242 22.70 3.52 -2.39
CA ILE A 242 23.56 3.49 -1.22
C ILE A 242 24.52 4.66 -1.24
N LEU A 243 24.83 5.21 -0.07
CA LEU A 243 25.83 6.24 0.07
C LEU A 243 27.15 5.59 0.49
N LEU A 244 28.20 5.81 -0.30
CA LEU A 244 29.53 5.28 0.00
C LEU A 244 30.54 6.41 0.12
N SER A 245 31.58 6.15 0.91
CA SER A 245 32.72 7.04 1.10
C SER A 245 34.03 6.33 0.76
N ASP A 246 35.08 7.12 0.54
CA ASP A 246 36.43 6.60 0.38
C ASP A 246 36.93 6.02 1.71
N ARG A 247 37.69 4.91 1.64
CA ARG A 247 38.36 4.34 2.83
C ARG A 247 39.47 5.26 3.32
#